data_AF-A0A5N3WPT0-F1
#
_entry.id   AF-A0A5N3WPT0-F1
#
_cell.length_a   1.000
_cell.length_b   1.000
_cell.length_c   1.000
_cell.angle_alpha   90.00
_cell.angle_beta   90.00
_cell.angle_gamma   90.00
#
_symmetry.space_group_name_H-M   'P 1'
#
loop_
_entity.id
_entity.type
_entity.pdbx_description
1 polymer ?
#
loop_
_entity_poly.entity_id
_entity_poly.type
_entity_poly.pdbx_seq_one_letter_code
_entity_poly.pdbx_strand_id
1 'polypeptide(L)'
;MAEASSVNAGSGCEEKGPEELSQESAHSGTIISRVKLFDTMVDTFLQKLVAAGSSFLFSLQEEISEIKAEGNLEAVLIALDAIVEESKDRKEPAWRPSGIPEKDLRSAMAPYLLQQRDALQRRVQKQEAENRQLADAVLAGRRQLEELQLQAQARQQAWQLRRKRAQREQVAVQGRLLPVTARVNTPQPWWFNSTWPLPSTFKMCTLE
;
A
#
# COMPACT_ATOMS: atom_id res chain seq x y z
N MET A 1 -2.36 -41.51 26.54
CA MET A 1 -3.34 -42.45 25.95
C MET A 1 -2.74 -43.01 24.68
N ALA A 2 -2.63 -44.36 24.62
CA ALA A 2 -2.34 -45.30 23.53
C ALA A 2 -1.30 -44.88 22.45
N GLU A 3 -0.07 -45.43 22.46
CA GLU A 3 0.39 -46.78 22.07
C GLU A 3 0.52 -47.02 20.55
N ALA A 4 1.69 -47.58 20.21
CA ALA A 4 2.16 -47.95 18.89
C ALA A 4 1.47 -49.20 18.35
N SER A 5 1.50 -49.39 17.02
CA SER A 5 1.48 -50.74 16.45
C SER A 5 2.09 -50.77 15.05
N SER A 6 3.24 -51.44 14.96
CA SER A 6 3.77 -52.04 13.74
C SER A 6 3.41 -53.52 13.75
N VAL A 7 2.89 -54.06 12.64
CA VAL A 7 2.84 -55.52 12.40
C VAL A 7 3.21 -55.80 10.95
N ASN A 8 4.22 -56.65 10.81
CA ASN A 8 4.71 -57.33 9.63
C ASN A 8 4.22 -58.80 9.68
N ALA A 9 3.73 -59.33 8.57
CA ALA A 9 3.67 -60.76 8.17
C ALA A 9 2.84 -60.80 6.86
N GLY A 10 3.26 -61.31 5.72
CA GLY A 10 4.17 -62.42 5.45
C GLY A 10 3.35 -63.49 4.73
N SER A 11 3.49 -63.64 3.41
CA SER A 11 3.18 -64.87 2.68
C SER A 11 3.75 -64.78 1.26
N GLY A 12 4.50 -65.80 0.85
CA GLY A 12 5.14 -65.89 -0.46
C GLY A 12 4.77 -67.17 -1.21
N CYS A 13 5.34 -67.28 -2.43
CA CYS A 13 5.29 -68.38 -3.42
C CYS A 13 3.97 -68.42 -4.23
N GLU A 14 3.93 -68.58 -5.55
CA GLU A 14 4.81 -69.32 -6.48
C GLU A 14 4.98 -68.67 -7.88
N GLU A 15 6.04 -69.08 -8.58
CA GLU A 15 6.36 -68.83 -9.99
C GLU A 15 5.28 -69.26 -11.00
N LYS A 16 5.24 -68.57 -12.15
CA LYS A 16 5.23 -69.19 -13.50
C LYS A 16 5.77 -68.18 -14.54
N GLY A 17 6.78 -68.59 -15.30
CA GLY A 17 7.37 -67.85 -16.43
C GLY A 17 6.53 -67.93 -17.72
N PRO A 18 7.17 -67.86 -18.90
CA PRO A 18 7.65 -66.63 -19.52
C PRO A 18 6.87 -66.29 -20.80
N GLU A 19 7.01 -65.04 -21.22
CA GLU A 19 6.85 -64.53 -22.59
C GLU A 19 5.59 -64.96 -23.37
N GLU A 20 4.61 -64.06 -23.43
CA GLU A 20 3.82 -63.93 -24.65
C GLU A 20 3.83 -62.47 -25.10
N LEU A 21 4.50 -62.28 -26.23
CA LEU A 21 4.52 -61.11 -27.08
C LEU A 21 3.11 -60.60 -27.33
N SER A 22 2.65 -59.65 -26.52
CA SER A 22 1.68 -58.68 -26.99
C SER A 22 2.48 -57.46 -27.38
N GLN A 23 2.78 -57.36 -28.68
CA GLN A 23 3.10 -56.08 -29.30
C GLN A 23 1.92 -55.15 -28.99
N GLU A 24 2.03 -54.45 -27.86
CA GLU A 24 1.30 -53.24 -27.61
C GLU A 24 1.83 -52.27 -28.66
N SER A 25 1.14 -52.31 -29.81
CA SER A 25 1.34 -51.35 -30.88
C SER A 25 1.15 -50.00 -30.22
N ALA A 26 2.27 -49.36 -29.91
CA ALA A 26 2.36 -47.96 -29.59
C ALA A 26 1.66 -47.25 -30.75
N HIS A 27 0.37 -47.00 -30.57
CA HIS A 27 -0.40 -46.15 -31.45
C HIS A 27 0.23 -44.80 -31.24
N SER A 28 1.14 -44.49 -32.15
CA SER A 28 1.85 -43.25 -32.34
C SER A 28 1.08 -42.09 -31.73
N GLY A 29 1.43 -41.72 -30.49
CA GLY A 29 0.99 -40.48 -29.83
C GLY A 29 1.62 -39.24 -30.46
N THR A 30 1.98 -39.32 -31.74
CA THR A 30 2.36 -38.19 -32.56
C THR A 30 1.07 -37.66 -33.15
N ILE A 31 0.54 -36.59 -32.54
CA ILE A 31 -0.63 -35.88 -33.06
C ILE A 31 -0.31 -35.51 -34.51
N ILE A 32 -1.07 -36.10 -35.44
CA ILE A 32 -0.95 -35.79 -36.87
C ILE A 32 -1.31 -34.31 -37.00
N SER A 33 -0.36 -33.50 -37.51
CA SER A 33 -0.59 -32.07 -37.69
C SER A 33 -1.83 -31.83 -38.55
N ARG A 34 -2.62 -30.83 -38.19
CA ARG A 34 -3.89 -30.52 -38.87
C ARG A 34 -3.72 -30.21 -40.34
N VAL A 35 -2.60 -29.61 -40.74
CA VAL A 35 -2.29 -29.36 -42.16
C VAL A 35 -2.15 -30.68 -42.93
N LYS A 36 -1.49 -31.68 -42.34
CA LYS A 36 -1.34 -33.01 -42.97
C LYS A 36 -2.68 -33.74 -43.03
N LEU A 37 -3.52 -33.60 -42.01
CA LEU A 37 -4.88 -34.13 -42.03
C LEU A 37 -5.70 -33.47 -43.14
N PHE A 38 -5.61 -32.15 -43.30
CA PHE A 38 -6.28 -31.41 -44.36
C PHE A 38 -5.83 -31.88 -45.75
N ASP A 39 -4.52 -31.91 -46.01
CA ASP A 39 -3.98 -32.38 -47.29
C ASP A 39 -4.42 -33.82 -47.60
N THR A 40 -4.35 -34.71 -46.60
CA THR A 40 -4.81 -36.12 -46.75
C THR A 40 -6.30 -36.21 -47.07
N MET A 41 -7.14 -35.39 -46.44
CA MET A 41 -8.59 -35.37 -46.70
C MET A 41 -8.89 -34.87 -48.12
N VAL A 42 -8.18 -33.84 -48.59
CA VAL A 42 -8.29 -33.32 -49.96
C VAL A 42 -7.88 -34.38 -50.97
N ASP A 43 -6.72 -35.03 -50.77
CA ASP A 43 -6.24 -36.09 -51.66
C ASP A 43 -7.21 -37.26 -51.73
N THR A 44 -7.71 -37.70 -50.58
CA THR A 44 -8.70 -38.79 -50.49
C THR A 44 -10.01 -38.41 -51.20
N PHE A 45 -10.46 -37.16 -51.07
CA PHE A 45 -11.66 -36.67 -51.75
C PHE A 45 -11.48 -36.67 -53.27
N LEU A 46 -10.36 -36.15 -53.77
CA LEU A 46 -10.05 -36.12 -55.20
C LEU A 46 -9.94 -37.54 -55.76
N GLN A 47 -9.29 -38.46 -55.04
CA GLN A 47 -9.20 -39.87 -55.45
C GLN A 47 -10.58 -40.52 -55.58
N LYS A 48 -11.52 -40.22 -54.68
CA LYS A 48 -12.90 -40.70 -54.77
C LYS A 48 -13.64 -40.12 -55.99
N LEU A 49 -13.39 -38.86 -56.34
CA LEU A 49 -13.95 -38.25 -57.54
C LEU A 49 -13.38 -38.83 -58.84
N VAL A 50 -12.08 -39.16 -58.86
CA VAL A 50 -11.45 -39.92 -59.97
C VAL A 50 -12.18 -41.24 -60.18
N ALA A 51 -12.39 -42.00 -59.09
CA ALA A 51 -13.06 -43.30 -59.14
C ALA A 51 -14.51 -43.20 -59.64
N ALA A 52 -15.16 -42.05 -59.46
CA ALA A 52 -16.49 -41.74 -59.96
C ALA A 52 -16.52 -41.22 -61.43
N GLY A 53 -15.37 -41.11 -62.09
CA GLY A 53 -15.26 -40.71 -63.50
C GLY A 53 -15.19 -39.21 -63.77
N SER A 54 -14.83 -38.39 -62.78
CA SER A 54 -14.72 -36.92 -62.94
C SER A 54 -13.36 -36.50 -63.52
N SER A 55 -13.36 -35.58 -64.50
CA SER A 55 -12.17 -35.25 -65.32
C SER A 55 -11.51 -33.88 -65.05
N PHE A 56 -12.05 -33.05 -64.14
CA PHE A 56 -11.58 -31.66 -63.91
C PHE A 56 -10.72 -31.46 -62.64
N LEU A 57 -10.13 -32.53 -62.13
CA LEU A 57 -9.47 -32.60 -60.81
C LEU A 57 -8.27 -31.67 -60.66
N PHE A 58 -7.52 -31.43 -61.75
CA PHE A 58 -6.37 -30.54 -61.74
C PHE A 58 -6.79 -29.10 -61.42
N SER A 59 -7.89 -28.64 -62.03
CA SER A 59 -8.46 -27.32 -61.77
C SER A 59 -8.89 -27.17 -60.31
N LEU A 60 -9.45 -28.22 -59.71
CA LEU A 60 -9.83 -28.22 -58.29
C LEU A 60 -8.61 -28.25 -57.36
N GLN A 61 -7.57 -29.00 -57.71
CA GLN A 61 -6.33 -29.02 -56.91
C GLN A 61 -5.64 -27.66 -56.89
N GLU A 62 -5.60 -27.00 -58.04
CA GLU A 62 -5.04 -25.67 -58.18
C GLU A 62 -5.86 -24.65 -57.39
N GLU A 63 -7.20 -24.67 -57.52
CA GLU A 63 -8.10 -23.81 -56.76
C GLU A 63 -7.99 -24.03 -55.24
N ILE A 64 -7.92 -25.29 -54.79
CA ILE A 64 -7.73 -25.59 -53.36
C ILE A 64 -6.37 -25.11 -52.87
N SER A 65 -5.32 -25.25 -53.69
CA SER A 65 -3.98 -24.76 -53.35
C SER A 65 -3.93 -23.24 -53.29
N GLU A 66 -4.66 -22.55 -54.18
CA GLU A 66 -4.82 -21.11 -54.19
C GLU A 66 -5.56 -20.62 -52.93
N ILE A 67 -6.69 -21.24 -52.57
CA ILE A 67 -7.42 -20.94 -51.33
C ILE A 67 -6.54 -21.20 -50.10
N LYS A 68 -5.74 -22.27 -50.10
CA LYS A 68 -4.82 -22.61 -49.01
C LYS A 68 -3.77 -21.50 -48.83
N ALA A 69 -3.19 -21.04 -49.93
CA ALA A 69 -2.21 -19.96 -49.94
C ALA A 69 -2.81 -18.59 -49.58
N GLU A 70 -3.99 -18.24 -50.13
CA GLU A 70 -4.69 -16.97 -49.84
C GLU A 70 -5.10 -16.89 -48.37
N GLY A 71 -5.66 -17.98 -47.85
CA GLY A 71 -6.07 -18.09 -46.44
C GLY A 71 -4.91 -18.30 -45.47
N ASN A 72 -3.67 -18.45 -45.96
CA ASN A 72 -2.48 -18.82 -45.18
C ASN A 72 -2.77 -19.99 -44.21
N LEU A 73 -3.49 -20.99 -44.73
CA LEU A 73 -4.14 -22.00 -43.90
C LEU A 73 -3.11 -22.88 -43.19
N GLU A 74 -1.96 -23.12 -43.82
CA GLU A 74 -0.85 -23.87 -43.23
C GLU A 74 -0.36 -23.18 -41.96
N ALA A 75 -0.11 -21.86 -42.00
CA ALA A 75 0.35 -21.14 -40.82
C ALA A 75 -0.72 -21.10 -39.72
N VAL A 76 -2.00 -20.93 -40.08
CA VAL A 76 -3.10 -20.93 -39.11
C VAL A 76 -3.27 -22.30 -38.46
N LEU A 77 -3.23 -23.39 -39.23
CA LEU A 77 -3.36 -24.76 -38.71
C LEU A 77 -2.15 -25.15 -37.85
N ILE A 78 -0.94 -24.73 -38.23
CA ILE A 78 0.27 -24.91 -37.42
C ILE A 78 0.17 -24.11 -36.10
N ALA A 79 -0.30 -22.86 -36.15
CA ALA A 79 -0.51 -22.06 -34.95
C ALA A 79 -1.58 -22.67 -34.03
N LEU A 80 -2.66 -23.23 -34.60
CA LEU A 80 -3.67 -23.97 -33.84
C LEU A 80 -3.12 -25.24 -33.21
N ASP A 81 -2.22 -25.96 -33.89
CA ASP A 81 -1.49 -27.09 -33.31
C ASP A 81 -0.67 -26.60 -32.09
N ALA A 82 0.09 -25.52 -32.24
CA ALA A 82 0.87 -24.92 -31.14
C ALA A 82 0.02 -24.50 -29.93
N ILE A 83 -1.13 -23.85 -30.14
CA ILE A 83 -2.04 -23.44 -29.06
C ILE A 83 -2.61 -24.66 -28.33
N VAL A 84 -2.97 -25.71 -29.09
CA VAL A 84 -3.53 -26.92 -28.50
C VAL A 84 -2.47 -27.65 -27.69
N GLU A 85 -1.23 -27.72 -28.17
CA GLU A 85 -0.08 -28.21 -27.44
C GLU A 85 0.15 -27.44 -26.12
N GLU A 86 0.15 -26.10 -26.14
CA GLU A 86 0.30 -25.26 -24.93
C GLU A 86 -0.83 -25.48 -23.91
N SER A 87 -2.04 -25.79 -24.39
CA SER A 87 -3.23 -25.92 -23.54
C SER A 87 -3.49 -27.33 -23.02
N LYS A 88 -2.67 -28.34 -23.36
CA LYS A 88 -2.91 -29.76 -23.02
C LYS A 88 -3.15 -30.03 -21.53
N ASP A 89 -2.51 -29.24 -20.66
CA ASP A 89 -2.61 -29.43 -19.21
C ASP A 89 -3.90 -28.85 -18.62
N ARG A 90 -4.61 -27.99 -19.36
CA ARG A 90 -5.83 -27.31 -18.92
C ARG A 90 -7.03 -28.21 -19.21
N LYS A 91 -7.49 -28.95 -18.20
CA LYS A 91 -8.68 -29.84 -18.30
C LYS A 91 -10.01 -29.10 -18.16
N GLU A 92 -10.00 -27.85 -17.71
CA GLU A 92 -11.20 -27.05 -17.52
C GLU A 92 -11.73 -26.51 -18.85
N PRO A 93 -13.07 -26.37 -19.00
CA PRO A 93 -13.66 -25.75 -20.18
C PRO A 93 -13.07 -24.36 -20.40
N ALA A 94 -12.45 -24.15 -21.56
CA ALA A 94 -11.93 -22.85 -21.94
C ALA A 94 -13.06 -21.81 -22.03
N TRP A 95 -12.74 -20.56 -21.70
CA TRP A 95 -13.69 -19.45 -21.79
C TRP A 95 -14.32 -19.36 -23.19
N ARG A 96 -15.61 -19.03 -23.23
CA ARG A 96 -16.37 -18.77 -24.46
C ARG A 96 -17.11 -17.44 -24.29
N PRO A 97 -17.21 -16.61 -25.34
CA PRO A 97 -18.04 -15.42 -25.33
C PRO A 97 -19.45 -15.78 -24.88
N SER A 98 -19.96 -15.04 -23.90
CA SER A 98 -21.29 -15.32 -23.34
C SER A 98 -22.43 -14.86 -24.25
N GLY A 99 -22.10 -14.08 -25.29
CA GLY A 99 -23.07 -13.38 -26.14
C GLY A 99 -23.56 -12.07 -25.53
N ILE A 100 -23.09 -11.71 -24.33
CA ILE A 100 -23.40 -10.45 -23.65
C ILE A 100 -22.15 -9.59 -23.65
N PRO A 101 -22.10 -8.51 -24.46
CA PRO A 101 -20.87 -7.75 -24.68
C PRO A 101 -20.34 -7.12 -23.39
N GLU A 102 -21.19 -6.64 -22.49
CA GLU A 102 -20.76 -6.04 -21.22
C GLU A 102 -20.06 -7.04 -20.31
N LYS A 103 -20.48 -8.30 -20.32
CA LYS A 103 -19.87 -9.35 -19.50
C LYS A 103 -18.50 -9.73 -20.07
N ASP A 104 -18.41 -9.90 -21.37
CA ASP A 104 -17.18 -10.30 -22.05
C ASP A 104 -16.13 -9.18 -21.96
N LEU A 105 -16.56 -7.91 -22.11
CA LEU A 105 -15.70 -6.74 -21.94
C LEU A 105 -15.16 -6.62 -20.51
N ARG A 106 -15.98 -6.85 -19.48
CA ARG A 106 -15.51 -6.81 -18.09
C ARG A 106 -14.39 -7.80 -17.83
N SER A 107 -14.47 -9.01 -18.40
CA SER A 107 -13.42 -10.01 -18.28
C SER A 107 -12.11 -9.54 -18.92
N ALA A 108 -12.19 -8.90 -20.09
CA ALA A 108 -11.02 -8.35 -20.79
C ALA A 108 -10.42 -7.13 -20.07
N MET A 109 -11.25 -6.27 -19.48
CA MET A 109 -10.82 -5.04 -18.80
C MET A 109 -10.34 -5.25 -17.37
N ALA A 110 -10.76 -6.34 -16.70
CA ALA A 110 -10.42 -6.64 -15.32
C ALA A 110 -8.92 -6.47 -14.96
N PRO A 111 -7.94 -7.02 -15.72
CA PRO A 111 -6.53 -6.90 -15.35
C PRO A 111 -6.04 -5.45 -15.26
N TYR A 112 -6.48 -4.58 -16.18
CA TYR A 112 -6.08 -3.17 -16.18
C TYR A 112 -6.66 -2.40 -15.00
N LEU A 113 -7.93 -2.62 -14.68
CA LEU A 113 -8.60 -1.95 -13.56
C LEU A 113 -8.02 -2.40 -12.21
N LEU A 114 -7.67 -3.68 -12.09
CA LEU A 114 -7.00 -4.20 -10.90
C LEU A 114 -5.60 -3.59 -10.74
N GLN A 115 -4.81 -3.50 -11.82
CA GLN A 115 -3.51 -2.84 -11.80
C GLN A 115 -3.62 -1.37 -11.38
N GLN A 116 -4.62 -0.64 -11.88
CA GLN A 116 -4.87 0.75 -11.50
C GLN A 116 -5.23 0.86 -10.02
N ARG A 117 -6.14 0.01 -9.52
CA ARG A 117 -6.52 -0.05 -8.11
C ARG A 117 -5.29 -0.26 -7.22
N ASP A 118 -4.47 -1.26 -7.53
CA ASP A 118 -3.31 -1.63 -6.70
C ASP A 118 -2.25 -0.53 -6.69
N ALA A 119 -2.08 0.19 -7.80
CA ALA A 119 -1.21 1.36 -7.85
C ALA A 119 -1.70 2.50 -6.96
N LEU A 120 -3.00 2.79 -6.97
CA LEU A 120 -3.60 3.81 -6.11
C LEU A 120 -3.51 3.42 -4.63
N GLN A 121 -3.80 2.16 -4.31
CA GLN A 121 -3.69 1.65 -2.94
C GLN A 121 -2.28 1.82 -2.38
N ARG A 122 -1.24 1.47 -3.16
CA ARG A 122 0.15 1.69 -2.74
C ARG A 122 0.48 3.16 -2.48
N ARG A 123 -0.02 4.07 -3.32
CA ARG A 123 0.19 5.52 -3.14
C ARG A 123 -0.49 6.04 -1.88
N VAL A 124 -1.72 5.61 -1.62
CA VAL A 124 -2.46 5.99 -0.40
C VAL A 124 -1.75 5.46 0.84
N GLN A 125 -1.36 4.18 0.86
CA GLN A 125 -0.64 3.59 1.99
C GLN A 125 0.69 4.30 2.27
N LYS A 126 1.43 4.68 1.23
CA LYS A 126 2.66 5.46 1.37
C LYS A 126 2.38 6.80 2.05
N GLN A 127 1.38 7.53 1.57
CA GLN A 127 1.04 8.84 2.15
C GLN A 127 0.56 8.72 3.59
N GLU A 128 -0.22 7.69 3.91
CA GLU A 128 -0.67 7.44 5.28
C GLU A 128 0.50 7.14 6.21
N ALA A 129 1.49 6.37 5.76
CA ALA A 129 2.69 6.08 6.55
C ALA A 129 3.51 7.35 6.83
N GLU A 130 3.74 8.17 5.81
CA GLU A 130 4.41 9.46 5.96
C GLU A 130 3.64 10.40 6.91
N ASN A 131 2.31 10.47 6.77
CA ASN A 131 1.47 11.29 7.64
C ASN A 131 1.52 10.81 9.10
N ARG A 132 1.57 9.50 9.35
CA ARG A 132 1.75 8.95 10.71
C ARG A 132 3.09 9.37 11.30
N GLN A 133 4.18 9.25 10.54
CA GLN A 133 5.51 9.67 10.98
C GLN A 133 5.55 11.18 11.30
N LEU A 134 4.93 12.01 10.45
CA LEU A 134 4.83 13.45 10.68
C LEU A 134 3.99 13.77 11.91
N ALA A 135 2.88 13.06 12.14
CA ALA A 135 2.06 13.24 13.32
C ALA A 135 2.84 12.92 14.61
N ASP A 136 3.60 11.82 14.61
CA ASP A 136 4.45 11.43 15.74
C ASP A 136 5.55 12.47 16.00
N ALA A 137 6.18 12.99 14.95
CA ALA A 137 7.18 14.06 15.06
C ALA A 137 6.57 15.36 15.64
N VAL A 138 5.36 15.72 15.23
CA VAL A 138 4.62 16.87 15.79
C VAL A 138 4.31 16.65 17.27
N LEU A 139 3.85 15.45 17.66
CA LEU A 139 3.58 15.14 19.07
C LEU A 139 4.87 15.19 19.90
N ALA A 140 5.98 14.65 19.41
CA ALA A 140 7.27 14.75 20.07
C ALA A 140 7.73 16.22 20.21
N GLY A 141 7.58 17.02 19.16
CA GLY A 141 7.89 18.45 19.19
C GLY A 141 7.02 19.23 20.19
N ARG A 142 5.73 18.91 20.30
CA ARG A 142 4.84 19.53 21.31
C ARG A 142 5.31 19.24 22.74
N ARG A 143 5.70 18.01 23.04
CA ARG A 143 6.24 17.63 24.36
C ARG A 143 7.51 18.43 24.70
N GLN A 144 8.42 18.59 23.74
CA GLN A 144 9.64 19.39 23.92
C GLN A 144 9.32 20.86 24.21
N LEU A 145 8.32 21.44 23.52
CA LEU A 145 7.89 22.81 23.78
C LEU A 145 7.29 22.97 25.18
N GLU A 146 6.48 22.01 25.63
CA GLU A 146 5.93 22.00 27.00
C GLU A 146 7.04 21.96 28.06
N GLU A 147 8.05 21.11 27.88
CA GLU A 147 9.21 21.04 28.77
C GLU A 147 10.00 22.35 28.80
N LEU A 148 10.28 22.93 27.62
CA LEU A 148 10.98 24.21 27.52
C LEU A 148 10.19 25.34 28.17
N GLN A 149 8.86 25.33 28.02
CA GLN A 149 7.98 26.31 28.65
C GLN A 149 8.04 26.20 30.19
N LEU A 150 8.01 24.99 30.75
CA LEU A 150 8.16 24.77 32.19
C LEU A 150 9.52 25.25 32.70
N GLN A 151 10.60 24.94 31.98
CA GLN A 151 11.94 25.41 32.34
C GLN A 151 12.05 26.94 32.32
N ALA A 152 11.49 27.58 31.29
CA ALA A 152 11.47 29.03 31.18
C ALA A 152 10.69 29.67 32.34
N GLN A 153 9.53 29.13 32.70
CA GLN A 153 8.74 29.59 33.84
C GLN A 153 9.50 29.41 35.17
N ALA A 154 10.12 28.24 35.39
CA ALA A 154 10.90 27.99 36.59
C ALA A 154 12.08 28.96 36.73
N ARG A 155 12.80 29.23 35.63
CA ARG A 155 13.88 30.22 35.58
C ARG A 155 13.37 31.61 35.89
N GLN A 156 12.23 32.00 35.32
CA GLN A 156 11.61 33.30 35.58
C GLN A 156 11.23 33.45 37.06
N GLN A 157 10.57 32.45 37.64
CA GLN A 157 10.19 32.46 39.06
C GLN A 157 11.42 32.53 39.97
N ALA A 158 12.46 31.73 39.70
CA ALA A 158 13.71 31.76 40.45
C ALA A 158 14.38 33.14 40.41
N TRP A 159 14.36 33.81 39.25
CA TRP A 159 14.84 35.18 39.11
C TRP A 159 14.01 36.18 39.92
N GLN A 160 12.68 36.09 39.86
CA GLN A 160 11.79 36.96 40.64
C GLN A 160 12.00 36.79 42.15
N LEU A 161 12.16 35.56 42.62
CA LEU A 161 12.43 35.25 44.02
C LEU A 161 13.80 35.80 44.47
N ARG A 162 14.85 35.62 43.66
CA ARG A 162 16.18 36.20 43.94
C ARG A 162 16.13 37.72 43.99
N ARG A 163 15.45 38.36 43.03
CA ARG A 163 15.29 39.82 43.00
C ARG A 163 14.55 40.32 44.24
N LYS A 164 13.42 39.71 44.61
CA LYS A 164 12.66 40.09 45.83
C LYS A 164 13.48 39.89 47.10
N ARG A 165 14.23 38.79 47.19
CA ARG A 165 15.12 38.51 48.34
C ARG A 165 16.22 39.55 48.45
N ALA A 166 16.94 39.83 47.36
CA ALA A 166 17.99 40.83 47.32
C ALA A 166 17.47 42.23 47.68
N GLN A 167 16.28 42.61 47.21
CA GLN A 167 15.63 43.87 47.60
C GLN A 167 15.32 43.92 49.10
N ARG A 168 14.76 42.84 49.68
CA ARG A 168 14.51 42.75 51.13
C ARG A 168 15.79 42.83 51.94
N GLU A 169 16.85 42.16 51.49
CA GLU A 169 18.18 42.20 52.12
C GLU A 169 18.77 43.60 52.04
N GLN A 170 18.69 44.29 50.89
CA GLN A 170 19.11 45.68 50.74
C GLN A 170 18.34 46.63 51.67
N VAL A 171 17.01 46.52 51.75
CA VAL A 171 16.18 47.32 52.66
C VAL A 171 16.54 47.01 54.12
N ALA A 172 16.77 45.74 54.47
CA ALA A 172 17.18 45.35 55.83
C ALA A 172 18.60 45.83 56.19
N VAL A 173 19.51 45.91 55.22
CA VAL A 173 20.86 46.48 55.40
C VAL A 173 20.79 48.00 55.53
N GLN A 174 20.03 48.69 54.67
CA GLN A 174 19.79 50.14 54.81
C GLN A 174 19.10 50.50 56.12
N GLY A 175 18.09 49.74 56.56
CA GLY A 175 17.44 49.93 57.85
C GLY A 175 18.34 49.65 59.06
N ARG A 176 19.37 48.82 58.90
CA ARG A 176 20.44 48.61 59.92
C ARG A 176 21.51 49.70 59.90
N LEU A 177 21.73 50.35 58.75
CA LEU A 177 22.70 51.43 58.57
C LEU A 177 22.11 52.82 58.86
N LEU A 178 20.79 52.97 58.97
CA LEU A 178 20.16 54.18 59.51
C LEU A 178 20.38 54.22 61.04
N PRO A 179 21.04 55.25 61.59
CA PRO A 179 21.18 55.36 63.04
C PRO A 179 19.79 55.61 63.66
N VAL A 180 19.53 54.97 64.80
CA VAL A 180 18.47 55.36 65.73
C VAL A 180 18.81 56.75 66.27
N THR A 181 18.53 57.79 65.48
CA THR A 181 18.54 59.19 65.92
C THR A 181 17.18 59.79 65.62
N ALA A 182 16.14 59.24 66.24
CA ALA A 182 14.87 59.92 66.45
C ALA A 182 14.08 59.26 67.59
N ARG A 183 14.67 59.17 68.78
CA ARG A 183 13.89 59.12 70.02
C ARG A 183 14.69 59.64 71.21
N VAL A 184 15.14 60.89 71.11
CA VAL A 184 15.41 61.72 72.29
C VAL A 184 14.50 62.94 72.20
N ASN A 185 13.50 62.89 73.07
CA ASN A 185 12.74 63.98 73.67
C ASN A 185 13.25 65.40 73.33
N THR A 186 12.51 66.14 72.52
CA THR A 186 12.56 67.62 72.56
C THR A 186 11.31 68.09 73.30
N PRO A 187 11.45 68.90 74.37
CA PRO A 187 10.31 69.40 75.12
C PRO A 187 9.50 70.40 74.29
N GLN A 188 8.17 70.31 74.42
CA GLN A 188 7.23 71.33 73.93
C GLN A 188 7.67 72.73 74.39
N PRO A 189 7.82 73.71 73.48
CA PRO A 189 7.86 75.12 73.86
C PRO A 189 6.44 75.59 74.21
N TRP A 190 6.37 76.26 75.34
CA TRP A 190 5.23 76.77 76.09
C TRP A 190 4.49 77.95 75.43
N TRP A 191 4.50 78.08 74.10
CA TRP A 191 3.99 79.28 73.40
C TRP A 191 2.82 79.03 72.45
N PHE A 192 2.25 77.82 72.46
CA PHE A 192 0.97 77.59 71.80
C PHE A 192 -0.18 78.06 72.70
N ASN A 193 -0.19 79.36 73.01
CA ASN A 193 -1.39 80.04 73.49
C ASN A 193 -1.28 81.53 73.22
N SER A 194 -1.96 81.97 72.16
CA SER A 194 -2.57 83.29 71.90
C SER A 194 -2.62 83.45 70.38
N THR A 195 -3.74 83.16 69.72
CA THR A 195 -4.65 84.18 69.15
C THR A 195 -3.88 85.36 68.54
N TRP A 196 -4.04 85.59 67.23
CA TRP A 196 -4.37 86.86 66.57
C TRP A 196 -4.19 86.69 65.02
N PRO A 197 -4.92 87.45 64.19
CA PRO A 197 -5.64 86.93 63.02
C PRO A 197 -4.93 87.08 61.67
N LEU A 198 -5.52 86.40 60.69
CA LEU A 198 -5.31 86.47 59.23
C LEU A 198 -5.17 87.89 58.66
N PRO A 199 -4.57 88.00 57.47
CA PRO A 199 -5.36 88.34 56.29
C PRO A 199 -5.10 87.32 55.16
N SER A 200 -6.11 86.57 54.75
CA SER A 200 -6.98 86.87 53.62
C SER A 200 -6.31 86.72 52.24
N THR A 201 -6.84 85.73 51.52
CA THR A 201 -6.95 85.61 50.05
C THR A 201 -5.66 85.44 49.25
N PHE A 202 -5.47 84.25 48.69
CA PHE A 202 -5.42 84.09 47.23
C PHE A 202 -5.88 82.68 46.85
N LYS A 203 -7.06 82.61 46.23
CA LYS A 203 -7.54 81.45 45.47
C LYS A 203 -6.85 81.44 44.11
N MET A 204 -6.54 80.25 43.58
CA MET A 204 -6.63 79.86 42.16
C MET A 204 -6.33 78.35 42.11
N CYS A 205 -7.38 77.51 42.07
CA CYS A 205 -8.02 76.99 40.86
C CYS A 205 -7.27 75.78 40.28
N THR A 206 -7.75 74.60 40.67
CA THR A 206 -7.77 73.40 39.84
C THR A 206 -8.74 73.63 38.68
N LEU A 207 -8.29 73.39 37.45
CA LEU A 207 -9.10 73.03 36.29
C LEU A 207 -8.20 72.22 35.36
N GLU A 208 -8.72 71.06 34.97
CA GLU A 208 -8.46 70.25 33.76
C GLU A 208 -7.04 70.14 33.18
#